data_AF-A0A1Q8EV23-F1
#
_entry.id   AF-A0A1Q8EV23-F1
#
_cell.length_a   1.000
_cell.length_b   1.000
_cell.length_c   1.000
_cell.angle_alpha   90.00
_cell.angle_beta   90.00
_cell.angle_gamma   90.00
#
_symmetry.space_group_name_H-M   'P 1'
#
loop_
_entity.id
_entity.type
_entity.pdbx_description
1 polymer ?
#
loop_
_entity_poly.entity_id
_entity_poly.type
_entity_poly.pdbx_seq_one_letter_code
_entity_poly.pdbx_strand_id
1 'polypeptide(L)'
;MSAIKNVAIHSPVEIIELDIKTSRDHIPYLMHDNYLQRTTNFVDNNPGIPDDQDYGKSVLQYPESMLKALFLKLPDFSLTTESPPTFREALLWVKKNTQLLINIDINDDAVFQDVWNVVKEENAFDVCIFKGGYSYSEFKTRFYDTLTDEQKNKLIYFPIIPGSTESNQDKSLNFYHDWEKQPLQIAKGYEVGYRKDSPGAKFSNEAALLNVVSDVRKVNRVRVNVFSTLPDTYEGRYRGNVNINQCCNAVFDSRGDWQYLLDPQNTHTLDKGVNGYIITDDPATLDMYLSGVGRRDLTN
;
A
#
# COMPACT_ATOMS: atom_id res chain seq x y z
N MET A 1 -1.28 9.75 15.52
CA MET A 1 0.19 9.53 15.64
C MET A 1 0.51 8.36 16.55
N SER A 2 -0.30 8.10 17.58
CA SER A 2 0.03 7.06 18.58
C SER A 2 0.11 5.66 17.99
N ALA A 3 -0.69 5.34 16.95
CA ALA A 3 -0.57 4.06 16.25
C ALA A 3 0.85 3.82 15.69
N ILE A 4 1.43 4.80 14.98
CA ILE A 4 2.80 4.73 14.45
C ILE A 4 3.82 4.52 15.58
N LYS A 5 3.67 5.28 16.67
CA LYS A 5 4.58 5.16 17.83
C LYS A 5 4.46 3.80 18.52
N ASN A 6 3.24 3.30 18.66
CA ASN A 6 2.97 2.00 19.26
C ASN A 6 3.62 0.88 18.45
N VAL A 7 3.45 0.91 17.12
CA VAL A 7 4.08 -0.04 16.20
C VAL A 7 5.61 0.02 16.33
N ALA A 8 6.20 1.21 16.32
CA ALA A 8 7.65 1.39 16.42
C ALA A 8 8.27 0.88 17.74
N ILE A 9 7.48 0.75 18.81
CA ILE A 9 7.98 0.31 20.13
C ILE A 9 7.69 -1.18 20.36
N HIS A 10 6.54 -1.66 19.89
CA HIS A 10 5.98 -2.95 20.32
C HIS A 10 5.89 -3.99 19.21
N SER A 11 6.16 -3.63 17.96
CA SER A 11 5.96 -4.52 16.81
C SER A 11 7.29 -4.81 16.11
N PRO A 12 7.54 -6.06 15.67
CA PRO A 12 8.75 -6.42 14.93
C PRO A 12 8.70 -6.00 13.45
N VAL A 13 7.74 -5.18 13.04
CA VAL A 13 7.58 -4.78 11.63
C VAL A 13 8.71 -3.89 11.16
N GLU A 14 9.07 -4.03 9.88
CA GLU A 14 10.04 -3.17 9.20
C GLU A 14 9.38 -2.09 8.35
N ILE A 15 8.10 -2.26 8.02
CA ILE A 15 7.36 -1.40 7.10
C ILE A 15 6.01 -1.08 7.72
N ILE A 16 5.64 0.21 7.69
CA ILE A 16 4.28 0.66 7.97
C ILE A 16 3.66 1.18 6.69
N GLU A 17 2.43 0.77 6.42
CA GLU A 17 1.62 1.33 5.35
C GLU A 17 0.86 2.55 5.91
N LEU A 18 0.80 3.63 5.13
CA LEU A 18 0.06 4.84 5.47
C LEU A 18 -0.78 5.32 4.28
N ASP A 19 -2.09 5.37 4.47
CA ASP A 19 -3.00 6.05 3.56
C ASP A 19 -2.91 7.57 3.71
N ILE A 20 -2.84 8.26 2.57
CA ILE A 20 -2.69 9.71 2.54
C ILE A 20 -3.77 10.35 1.67
N LYS A 21 -4.36 11.44 2.16
CA LYS A 21 -5.14 12.41 1.39
C LYS A 21 -4.50 13.80 1.49
N THR A 22 -4.99 14.75 0.71
CA THR A 22 -4.52 16.14 0.76
C THR A 22 -5.65 17.07 1.18
N SER A 23 -5.35 18.04 2.05
CA SER A 23 -6.25 19.16 2.38
C SER A 23 -6.44 20.10 1.19
N ARG A 24 -7.41 21.02 1.25
CA ARG A 24 -7.61 22.08 0.24
C ARG A 24 -6.38 22.97 0.06
N ASP A 25 -5.56 23.11 1.10
CA ASP A 25 -4.36 23.94 1.09
C ASP A 25 -3.11 23.16 0.62
N HIS A 26 -3.30 22.03 -0.05
CA HIS A 26 -2.23 21.16 -0.55
C HIS A 26 -1.31 20.58 0.54
N ILE A 27 -1.85 20.34 1.75
CA ILE A 27 -1.11 19.68 2.84
C ILE A 27 -1.53 18.21 2.94
N PRO A 28 -0.64 17.24 2.66
CA PRO A 28 -0.94 15.84 2.82
C PRO A 28 -1.11 15.45 4.30
N TYR A 29 -2.09 14.59 4.59
CA TYR A 29 -2.45 14.13 5.92
C TYR A 29 -2.94 12.69 5.91
N LEU A 30 -2.82 12.01 7.04
CA LEU A 30 -3.14 10.58 7.14
C LEU A 30 -4.65 10.36 7.21
N MET A 31 -5.19 9.69 6.20
CA MET A 31 -6.61 9.37 6.10
C MET A 31 -6.84 8.30 5.02
N HIS A 32 -7.43 7.17 5.40
CA HIS A 32 -7.81 6.12 4.46
C HIS A 32 -9.02 6.51 3.61
N ASP A 33 -10.09 6.88 4.27
CA ASP A 33 -11.39 7.02 3.62
C ASP A 33 -11.46 8.22 2.70
N ASN A 34 -12.31 8.11 1.68
CA ASN A 34 -12.74 9.26 0.87
C ASN A 34 -13.63 10.24 1.65
N TYR A 35 -14.01 9.87 2.88
CA TYR A 35 -14.98 10.57 3.72
C TYR A 35 -14.53 10.57 5.19
N LEU A 36 -14.60 11.71 5.87
CA LEU A 36 -14.06 11.91 7.22
C LEU A 36 -14.88 11.24 8.35
N GLN A 37 -16.12 10.85 8.07
CA GLN A 37 -17.15 10.55 9.08
C GLN A 37 -16.84 9.29 9.92
N ARG A 38 -16.22 8.26 9.32
CA ARG A 38 -15.97 6.99 9.99
C ARG A 38 -14.92 7.12 11.08
N THR A 39 -13.83 7.83 10.80
CA THR A 39 -12.64 7.89 11.65
C THR A 39 -12.51 9.19 12.43
N THR A 40 -13.44 10.14 12.26
CA THR A 40 -13.42 11.43 12.96
C THR A 40 -14.78 11.83 13.52
N ASN A 41 -14.81 12.85 14.37
CA ASN A 41 -16.04 13.56 14.80
C ASN A 41 -16.55 14.62 13.79
N PHE A 42 -16.19 14.53 12.50
CA PHE A 42 -16.58 15.52 11.50
C PHE A 42 -18.09 15.85 11.51
N VAL A 43 -18.94 14.82 11.57
CA VAL A 43 -20.41 14.99 11.58
C VAL A 43 -20.89 15.71 12.84
N ASP A 44 -20.28 15.39 13.99
CA ASP A 44 -20.67 15.95 15.28
C ASP A 44 -20.34 17.45 15.34
N ASN A 45 -19.24 17.86 14.72
CA ASN A 45 -18.78 19.25 14.67
C ASN A 45 -19.38 20.08 13.53
N ASN A 46 -19.85 19.43 12.45
CA ASN A 46 -20.28 20.11 11.24
C ASN A 46 -21.62 19.56 10.73
N PRO A 47 -22.70 19.54 11.53
CA PRO A 47 -23.95 18.89 11.13
C PRO A 47 -24.42 19.37 9.75
N GLY A 48 -24.37 18.47 8.77
CA GLY A 48 -24.69 18.76 7.37
C GLY A 48 -26.00 18.12 6.90
N ILE A 49 -26.38 18.44 5.66
CA ILE A 49 -27.52 17.84 4.95
C ILE A 49 -27.00 16.59 4.20
N PRO A 50 -27.57 15.40 4.43
CA PRO A 50 -27.07 14.13 3.86
C PRO A 50 -27.02 14.02 2.32
N ASP A 51 -27.52 15.01 1.58
CA ASP A 51 -27.65 14.98 0.11
C ASP A 51 -26.55 15.78 -0.62
N ASP A 52 -25.58 16.33 0.12
CA ASP A 52 -24.38 16.91 -0.48
C ASP A 52 -23.31 15.82 -0.65
N GLN A 53 -23.06 15.41 -1.91
CA GLN A 53 -22.07 14.39 -2.23
C GLN A 53 -20.64 14.80 -1.85
N ASP A 54 -20.37 16.09 -1.64
CA ASP A 54 -19.07 16.58 -1.20
C ASP A 54 -18.96 16.68 0.32
N TYR A 55 -20.05 16.51 1.06
CA TYR A 55 -20.07 16.65 2.51
C TYR A 55 -19.22 15.57 3.20
N GLY A 56 -18.14 16.02 3.83
CA GLY A 56 -17.16 15.19 4.49
C GLY A 56 -16.15 14.55 3.55
N LYS A 57 -16.11 14.88 2.25
CA LYS A 57 -15.06 14.39 1.35
C LYS A 57 -13.68 14.80 1.89
N SER A 58 -12.78 13.83 1.98
CA SER A 58 -11.48 13.99 2.63
C SER A 58 -10.43 14.65 1.72
N VAL A 59 -10.62 14.62 0.39
CA VAL A 59 -9.61 15.09 -0.57
C VAL A 59 -9.94 16.50 -1.06
N LEU A 60 -8.99 17.42 -0.91
CA LEU A 60 -8.99 18.78 -1.45
C LEU A 60 -10.17 19.68 -1.05
N GLN A 61 -11.04 19.28 -0.11
CA GLN A 61 -12.22 20.06 0.26
C GLN A 61 -12.04 21.00 1.44
N TYR A 62 -11.31 20.56 2.47
CA TYR A 62 -11.22 21.27 3.73
C TYR A 62 -9.81 21.77 4.01
N PRO A 63 -9.65 22.97 4.60
CA PRO A 63 -8.34 23.47 4.96
C PRO A 63 -7.70 22.62 6.08
N GLU A 64 -6.37 22.57 6.10
CA GLU A 64 -5.63 21.75 7.08
C GLU A 64 -5.99 22.12 8.53
N SER A 65 -6.18 23.41 8.80
CA SER A 65 -6.53 23.91 10.12
C SER A 65 -7.86 23.36 10.64
N MET A 66 -8.82 23.09 9.76
CA MET A 66 -10.09 22.48 10.16
C MET A 66 -9.89 20.98 10.43
N LEU A 67 -9.16 20.29 9.55
CA LEU A 67 -8.86 18.86 9.71
C LEU A 67 -8.14 18.60 11.05
N LYS A 68 -7.23 19.50 11.45
CA LYS A 68 -6.55 19.44 12.76
C LYS A 68 -7.46 19.66 13.96
N ALA A 69 -8.57 20.36 13.79
CA ALA A 69 -9.55 20.57 14.85
C ALA A 69 -10.49 19.37 15.06
N LEU A 70 -10.44 18.37 14.17
CA LEU A 70 -11.16 17.11 14.34
C LEU A 70 -10.44 16.19 15.33
N PHE A 71 -11.21 15.33 15.97
CA PHE A 71 -10.72 14.26 16.82
C PHE A 71 -10.98 12.90 16.17
N LEU A 72 -10.01 12.01 16.29
CA LEU A 72 -10.03 10.66 15.76
C LEU A 72 -10.88 9.73 16.63
N LYS A 73 -11.55 8.76 15.99
CA LYS A 73 -12.33 7.71 16.63
C LYS A 73 -11.53 6.40 16.74
N LEU A 74 -11.74 5.66 17.81
CA LEU A 74 -11.30 4.27 17.97
C LEU A 74 -12.21 3.31 17.16
N PRO A 75 -11.83 2.02 17.00
CA PRO A 75 -12.66 1.04 16.29
C PRO A 75 -14.06 0.83 16.88
N ASP A 76 -14.25 1.10 18.17
CA ASP A 76 -15.54 1.08 18.85
C ASP A 76 -16.33 2.41 18.71
N PHE A 77 -15.85 3.31 17.85
CA PHE A 77 -16.36 4.66 17.58
C PHE A 77 -16.25 5.67 18.74
N SER A 78 -15.61 5.30 19.86
CA SER A 78 -15.32 6.24 20.93
C SER A 78 -14.31 7.31 20.47
N LEU A 79 -14.48 8.53 20.97
CA LEU A 79 -13.67 9.67 20.55
C LEU A 79 -12.38 9.79 21.37
N THR A 80 -11.28 10.05 20.68
CA THR A 80 -9.97 10.33 21.31
C THR A 80 -9.73 11.84 21.44
N THR A 81 -8.56 12.23 21.97
CA THR A 81 -8.06 13.61 21.90
C THR A 81 -7.03 13.79 20.78
N GLU A 82 -6.81 12.78 19.93
CA GLU A 82 -5.86 12.85 18.83
C GLU A 82 -6.51 13.45 17.58
N SER A 83 -5.78 14.32 16.90
CA SER A 83 -6.16 14.85 15.59
C SER A 83 -5.53 14.05 14.44
N PRO A 84 -6.10 14.10 13.23
CA PRO A 84 -5.43 13.64 12.03
C PRO A 84 -4.04 14.31 11.89
N PRO A 85 -2.94 13.53 11.82
CA PRO A 85 -1.62 14.10 11.60
C PRO A 85 -1.40 14.40 10.12
N THR A 86 -0.59 15.42 9.84
CA THR A 86 -0.02 15.63 8.51
C THR A 86 0.95 14.49 8.19
N PHE A 87 1.13 14.20 6.90
CA PHE A 87 2.14 13.25 6.47
C PHE A 87 3.56 13.72 6.85
N ARG A 88 3.86 15.02 6.76
CA ARG A 88 5.18 15.57 7.12
C ARG A 88 5.51 15.32 8.59
N GLU A 89 4.56 15.48 9.51
CA GLU A 89 4.76 15.14 10.93
C GLU A 89 5.09 13.65 11.12
N ALA A 90 4.36 12.76 10.45
CA ALA A 90 4.60 11.32 10.51
C ALA A 90 5.98 10.96 9.92
N LEU A 91 6.27 11.46 8.72
CA LEU A 91 7.53 11.25 8.00
C LEU A 91 8.75 11.67 8.84
N LEU A 92 8.73 12.90 9.36
CA LEU A 92 9.84 13.42 10.15
C LEU A 92 10.01 12.66 11.46
N TRP A 93 8.92 12.23 12.08
CA TRP A 93 8.99 11.42 13.29
C TRP A 93 9.59 10.04 13.00
N VAL A 94 9.11 9.33 11.98
CA VAL A 94 9.65 8.02 11.58
C VAL A 94 11.12 8.12 11.21
N LYS A 95 11.47 9.02 10.28
CA LYS A 95 12.85 9.26 9.83
C LYS A 95 13.83 9.52 10.97
N LYS A 96 13.40 10.24 12.02
CA LYS A 96 14.25 10.60 13.15
C LYS A 96 14.37 9.51 14.21
N ASN A 97 13.32 8.72 14.43
CA ASN A 97 13.20 7.89 15.63
C ASN A 97 13.20 6.39 15.36
N THR A 98 13.13 5.95 14.10
CA THR A 98 12.99 4.53 13.77
C THR A 98 13.83 4.14 12.55
N GLN A 99 13.90 2.84 12.28
CA GLN A 99 14.40 2.27 11.02
C GLN A 99 13.26 1.79 10.11
N LEU A 100 12.02 2.16 10.42
CA LEU A 100 10.85 1.74 9.64
C LEU A 100 10.88 2.41 8.26
N LEU A 101 10.50 1.66 7.25
CA LEU A 101 10.10 2.22 5.95
C LEU A 101 8.60 2.54 5.97
N ILE A 102 8.21 3.56 5.23
CA ILE A 102 6.83 3.96 5.01
C ILE A 102 6.41 3.51 3.62
N ASN A 103 5.52 2.53 3.52
CA ASN A 103 4.78 2.27 2.28
C ASN A 103 3.65 3.29 2.16
N ILE A 104 3.66 4.04 1.06
CA ILE A 104 2.72 5.14 0.84
C ILE A 104 1.58 4.64 -0.05
N ASP A 105 0.36 4.52 0.48
CA ASP A 105 -0.82 4.21 -0.33
C ASP A 105 -1.58 5.46 -0.75
N ILE A 106 -1.62 5.65 -2.07
CA ILE A 106 -2.22 6.81 -2.72
C ILE A 106 -2.96 6.32 -3.97
N ASN A 107 -4.23 6.70 -4.05
CA ASN A 107 -5.10 6.38 -5.17
C ASN A 107 -5.50 7.59 -6.03
N ASP A 108 -4.86 8.75 -5.81
CA ASP A 108 -5.12 10.00 -6.51
C ASP A 108 -3.82 10.69 -6.96
N ASP A 109 -3.79 11.18 -8.21
CA ASP A 109 -2.58 11.75 -8.82
C ASP A 109 -2.15 13.10 -8.20
N ALA A 110 -3.11 13.93 -7.78
CA ALA A 110 -2.79 15.19 -7.11
C ALA A 110 -2.22 14.93 -5.71
N VAL A 111 -2.79 13.96 -4.99
CA VAL A 111 -2.25 13.52 -3.70
C VAL A 111 -0.83 12.94 -3.87
N PHE A 112 -0.58 12.15 -4.92
CA PHE A 112 0.75 11.63 -5.21
C PHE A 112 1.77 12.76 -5.40
N GLN A 113 1.40 13.80 -6.16
CA GLN A 113 2.25 14.96 -6.39
C GLN A 113 2.56 15.72 -5.10
N ASP A 114 1.56 15.96 -4.24
CA ASP A 114 1.76 16.69 -3.00
C ASP A 114 2.64 15.91 -2.01
N VAL A 115 2.45 14.59 -1.91
CA VAL A 115 3.32 13.71 -1.10
C VAL A 115 4.74 13.63 -1.66
N TRP A 116 4.88 13.51 -2.98
CA TRP A 116 6.17 13.53 -3.67
C TRP A 116 6.96 14.80 -3.35
N ASN A 117 6.28 15.95 -3.36
CA ASN A 117 6.89 17.24 -3.02
C ASN A 117 7.39 17.25 -1.56
N VAL A 118 6.59 16.77 -0.59
CA VAL A 118 7.02 16.66 0.81
C VAL A 118 8.26 15.77 0.95
N VAL A 119 8.26 14.58 0.35
CA VAL A 119 9.42 13.66 0.46
C VAL A 119 10.67 14.23 -0.21
N LYS A 120 10.50 14.92 -1.33
CA LYS A 120 11.58 15.59 -2.06
C LYS A 120 12.20 16.72 -1.25
N GLU A 121 11.37 17.60 -0.69
CA GLU A 121 11.80 18.72 0.17
C GLU A 121 12.55 18.22 1.41
N GLU A 122 12.04 17.15 2.04
CA GLU A 122 12.65 16.58 3.24
C GLU A 122 13.81 15.61 2.95
N ASN A 123 14.16 15.40 1.67
CA ASN A 123 15.17 14.44 1.21
C ASN A 123 15.05 13.09 1.93
N ALA A 124 13.86 12.49 1.86
CA ALA A 124 13.46 11.34 2.67
C ALA A 124 13.04 10.12 1.81
N PHE A 125 13.55 10.04 0.58
CA PHE A 125 13.23 8.94 -0.34
C PHE A 125 13.71 7.57 0.16
N ASP A 126 14.72 7.54 1.03
CA ASP A 126 15.29 6.33 1.64
C ASP A 126 14.43 5.74 2.77
N VAL A 127 13.42 6.47 3.23
CA VAL A 127 12.44 6.00 4.22
C VAL A 127 11.04 5.83 3.61
N CYS A 128 10.86 6.11 2.32
CA CYS A 128 9.55 6.08 1.65
C CYS A 128 9.55 5.13 0.46
N ILE A 129 8.64 4.15 0.50
CA ILE A 129 8.31 3.28 -0.62
C ILE A 129 7.11 3.89 -1.34
N PHE A 130 7.38 4.50 -2.49
CA PHE A 130 6.31 4.92 -3.40
C PHE A 130 5.83 3.74 -4.23
N LYS A 131 4.52 3.64 -4.42
CA LYS A 131 3.89 2.68 -5.34
C LYS A 131 2.90 3.39 -6.25
N GLY A 132 2.67 2.83 -7.43
CA GLY A 132 1.75 3.43 -8.40
C GLY A 132 1.62 2.63 -9.70
N GLY A 133 0.53 2.90 -10.42
CA GLY A 133 0.21 2.26 -11.70
C GLY A 133 0.85 2.93 -12.93
N TYR A 134 1.82 3.82 -12.75
CA TYR A 134 2.46 4.56 -13.83
C TYR A 134 3.26 3.65 -14.77
N SER A 135 3.25 3.98 -16.07
CA SER A 135 4.23 3.39 -16.99
C SER A 135 5.65 3.86 -16.67
N TYR A 136 6.68 3.12 -17.09
CA TYR A 136 8.07 3.54 -16.89
C TYR A 136 8.35 4.95 -17.44
N SER A 137 7.92 5.23 -18.66
CA SER A 137 8.15 6.52 -19.32
C SER A 137 7.48 7.67 -18.59
N GLU A 138 6.24 7.45 -18.15
CA GLU A 138 5.47 8.42 -17.39
C GLU A 138 6.13 8.71 -16.04
N PHE A 139 6.42 7.67 -15.25
CA PHE A 139 7.06 7.84 -13.95
C PHE A 139 8.43 8.51 -14.07
N LYS A 140 9.23 8.10 -15.07
CA LYS A 140 10.55 8.67 -15.31
C LYS A 140 10.45 10.18 -15.58
N THR A 141 9.62 10.56 -16.54
CA THR A 141 9.53 11.95 -17.02
C THR A 141 8.92 12.86 -15.96
N ARG A 142 7.86 12.41 -15.28
CA ARG A 142 7.13 13.24 -14.31
C ARG A 142 7.86 13.36 -12.98
N PHE A 143 8.54 12.31 -12.53
CA PHE A 143 9.05 12.22 -11.17
C PHE A 143 10.55 12.01 -11.12
N TYR A 144 11.05 10.90 -11.66
CA TYR A 144 12.47 10.50 -11.53
C TYR A 144 13.45 11.56 -12.07
N ASP A 145 13.18 12.12 -13.25
CA ASP A 145 14.06 13.10 -13.90
C ASP A 145 14.09 14.45 -13.15
N THR A 146 13.12 14.70 -12.27
CA THR A 146 13.08 15.91 -11.44
C THR A 146 13.97 15.84 -10.21
N LEU A 147 14.55 14.66 -9.93
CA LEU A 147 15.36 14.39 -8.74
C LEU A 147 16.83 14.73 -8.98
N THR A 148 17.50 15.16 -7.90
CA THR A 148 18.97 15.18 -7.84
C THR A 148 19.53 13.75 -7.84
N ASP A 149 20.81 13.58 -8.16
CA ASP A 149 21.42 12.24 -8.19
C ASP A 149 21.46 11.57 -6.80
N GLU A 150 21.60 12.37 -5.74
CA GLU A 150 21.48 11.86 -4.36
C GLU A 150 20.08 11.29 -4.10
N GLN A 151 19.03 12.04 -4.48
CA GLN A 151 17.64 11.60 -4.30
C GLN A 151 17.31 10.37 -5.15
N LYS A 152 17.84 10.28 -6.39
CA LYS A 152 17.68 9.09 -7.24
C LYS A 152 18.26 7.83 -6.59
N ASN A 153 19.41 7.95 -5.93
CA ASN A 153 20.04 6.81 -5.24
C ASN A 153 19.25 6.33 -4.03
N LYS A 154 18.47 7.22 -3.40
CA LYS A 154 17.61 6.92 -2.26
C LYS A 154 16.23 6.41 -2.67
N LEU A 155 15.78 6.68 -3.90
CA LEU A 155 14.43 6.36 -4.35
C LEU A 155 14.09 4.86 -4.25
N ILE A 156 12.99 4.59 -3.56
CA ILE A 156 12.34 3.28 -3.53
C ILE A 156 10.98 3.42 -4.22
N TYR A 157 10.87 2.88 -5.46
CA TYR A 157 9.63 2.87 -6.23
C TYR A 157 9.22 1.46 -6.64
N PHE A 158 7.97 1.11 -6.36
CA PHE A 158 7.37 -0.20 -6.55
C PHE A 158 6.18 -0.05 -7.53
N PRO A 159 6.39 -0.28 -8.84
CA PRO A 159 5.28 -0.28 -9.79
C PRO A 159 4.24 -1.34 -9.39
N ILE A 160 2.96 -0.95 -9.44
CA ILE A 160 1.85 -1.88 -9.20
C ILE A 160 1.57 -2.61 -10.51
N ILE A 161 1.70 -3.94 -10.50
CA ILE A 161 1.44 -4.76 -11.67
C ILE A 161 -0.06 -4.67 -12.02
N PRO A 162 -0.42 -4.16 -13.21
CA PRO A 162 -1.82 -4.07 -13.61
C PRO A 162 -2.35 -5.47 -13.91
N GLY A 163 -3.65 -5.68 -13.68
CA GLY A 163 -4.34 -6.86 -14.19
C GLY A 163 -4.43 -6.86 -15.72
N SER A 164 -4.55 -8.06 -16.30
CA SER A 164 -4.81 -8.26 -17.72
C SER A 164 -6.20 -7.73 -18.13
N THR A 165 -6.35 -7.40 -19.40
CA THR A 165 -7.62 -6.91 -19.97
C THR A 165 -8.01 -7.74 -21.19
N GLU A 166 -9.29 -7.66 -21.59
CA GLU A 166 -9.76 -8.39 -22.79
C GLU A 166 -8.98 -8.00 -24.05
N SER A 167 -8.63 -6.72 -24.15
CA SER A 167 -7.80 -6.17 -25.23
C SER A 167 -6.30 -6.44 -25.09
N ASN A 168 -5.82 -6.85 -23.92
CA ASN A 168 -4.40 -7.05 -23.64
C ASN A 168 -4.23 -8.10 -22.52
N GLN A 169 -4.25 -9.37 -22.92
CA GLN A 169 -4.17 -10.51 -21.99
C GLN A 169 -2.79 -10.63 -21.34
N ASP A 170 -1.74 -10.15 -22.02
CA ASP A 170 -0.37 -10.15 -21.53
C ASP A 170 0.02 -8.82 -20.85
N LYS A 171 -0.95 -7.94 -20.55
CA LYS A 171 -0.68 -6.60 -20.00
C LYS A 171 0.22 -6.64 -18.76
N SER A 172 -0.05 -7.57 -17.85
CA SER A 172 0.73 -7.77 -16.62
C SER A 172 2.21 -8.07 -16.92
N LEU A 173 2.45 -9.00 -17.84
CA LEU A 173 3.79 -9.48 -18.19
C LEU A 173 4.56 -8.44 -19.03
N ASN A 174 3.90 -7.88 -20.04
CA ASN A 174 4.45 -6.81 -20.86
C ASN A 174 4.83 -5.59 -20.01
N PHE A 175 3.98 -5.20 -19.05
CA PHE A 175 4.28 -4.11 -18.14
C PHE A 175 5.56 -4.38 -17.33
N TYR A 176 5.68 -5.56 -16.73
CA TYR A 176 6.89 -5.95 -15.99
C TYR A 176 8.14 -5.94 -16.90
N HIS A 177 8.09 -6.59 -18.06
CA HIS A 177 9.24 -6.61 -18.99
C HIS A 177 9.59 -5.23 -19.53
N ASP A 178 8.60 -4.35 -19.74
CA ASP A 178 8.80 -2.98 -20.18
C ASP A 178 9.55 -2.13 -19.16
N TRP A 179 9.34 -2.37 -17.87
CA TRP A 179 10.11 -1.75 -16.79
C TRP A 179 11.52 -2.36 -16.68
N GLU A 180 11.65 -3.68 -16.72
CA GLU A 180 12.93 -4.37 -16.51
C GLU A 180 13.92 -4.22 -17.66
N LYS A 181 13.45 -4.07 -18.91
CA LYS A 181 14.33 -3.89 -20.07
C LYS A 181 15.03 -2.53 -20.10
N GLN A 182 14.65 -1.61 -19.21
CA GLN A 182 15.16 -0.24 -19.21
C GLN A 182 16.53 -0.17 -18.54
N PRO A 183 17.47 0.63 -19.07
CA PRO A 183 18.84 0.68 -18.55
C PRO A 183 18.95 1.23 -17.13
N LEU A 184 18.03 2.11 -16.72
CA LEU A 184 18.07 2.74 -15.39
C LEU A 184 17.58 1.83 -14.27
N GLN A 185 16.79 0.79 -14.58
CA GLN A 185 16.26 -0.16 -13.60
C GLN A 185 15.71 0.50 -12.32
N ILE A 186 14.86 1.53 -12.50
CA ILE A 186 14.34 2.39 -11.42
C ILE A 186 13.58 1.58 -10.36
N ALA A 187 12.79 0.59 -10.78
CA ALA A 187 12.00 -0.24 -9.86
C ALA A 187 12.90 -1.01 -8.88
N LYS A 188 12.55 -0.94 -7.59
CA LYS A 188 13.21 -1.65 -6.48
C LYS A 188 12.43 -2.89 -5.99
N GLY A 189 11.19 -3.01 -6.43
CA GLY A 189 10.26 -4.09 -6.14
C GLY A 189 9.05 -3.96 -7.04
N TYR A 190 8.14 -4.92 -6.97
CA TYR A 190 6.83 -4.84 -7.60
C TYR A 190 5.76 -5.18 -6.59
N GLU A 191 4.64 -4.47 -6.67
CA GLU A 191 3.43 -4.83 -5.93
C GLU A 191 2.50 -5.65 -6.84
N VAL A 192 2.06 -6.80 -6.35
CA VAL A 192 1.15 -7.71 -7.06
C VAL A 192 -0.10 -7.89 -6.22
N GLY A 193 -1.27 -7.63 -6.80
CA GLY A 193 -2.54 -7.99 -6.19
C GLY A 193 -3.05 -9.29 -6.79
N TYR A 194 -3.08 -10.37 -6.02
CA TYR A 194 -3.68 -11.63 -6.47
C TYR A 194 -5.19 -11.47 -6.62
N ARG A 195 -5.72 -11.84 -7.78
CA ARG A 195 -7.15 -11.67 -8.12
C ARG A 195 -7.74 -12.95 -8.68
N LYS A 196 -9.01 -13.17 -8.38
CA LYS A 196 -9.82 -14.22 -9.03
C LYS A 196 -10.27 -13.79 -10.40
N ASP A 197 -10.13 -14.72 -11.33
CA ASP A 197 -10.85 -14.65 -12.58
C ASP A 197 -12.35 -14.66 -12.31
N SER A 198 -13.06 -13.63 -12.77
CA SER A 198 -14.51 -13.59 -12.69
C SER A 198 -15.12 -14.83 -13.36
N PRO A 199 -16.25 -15.36 -12.89
CA PRO A 199 -16.95 -16.45 -13.57
C PRO A 199 -17.16 -16.13 -15.06
N GLY A 200 -16.71 -17.01 -15.94
CA GLY A 200 -16.79 -16.80 -17.40
C GLY A 200 -15.73 -15.86 -17.99
N ALA A 201 -14.65 -15.55 -17.26
CA ALA A 201 -13.53 -14.78 -17.79
C ALA A 201 -12.97 -15.43 -19.06
N LYS A 202 -12.76 -14.61 -20.10
CA LYS A 202 -12.22 -15.06 -21.40
C LYS A 202 -10.70 -15.27 -21.41
N PHE A 203 -10.03 -14.84 -20.34
CA PHE A 203 -8.58 -14.92 -20.15
C PHE A 203 -8.27 -14.95 -18.65
N SER A 204 -7.10 -15.46 -18.27
CA SER A 204 -6.73 -15.63 -16.86
C SER A 204 -5.82 -14.50 -16.37
N ASN A 205 -6.34 -13.64 -15.50
CA ASN A 205 -5.58 -12.66 -14.73
C ASN A 205 -4.65 -13.34 -13.74
N GLU A 206 -5.14 -14.38 -13.05
CA GLU A 206 -4.37 -15.11 -12.06
C GLU A 206 -3.10 -15.71 -12.68
N ALA A 207 -3.23 -16.42 -13.80
CA ALA A 207 -2.08 -17.00 -14.49
C ALA A 207 -1.08 -15.92 -14.97
N ALA A 208 -1.56 -14.79 -15.49
CA ALA A 208 -0.70 -13.70 -15.94
C ALA A 208 0.12 -13.11 -14.78
N LEU A 209 -0.51 -12.88 -13.62
CA LEU A 209 0.19 -12.39 -12.42
C LEU A 209 1.19 -13.42 -11.89
N LEU A 210 0.85 -14.71 -11.90
CA LEU A 210 1.77 -15.77 -11.49
C LEU A 210 2.99 -15.90 -12.40
N ASN A 211 2.83 -15.63 -13.70
CA ASN A 211 3.95 -15.57 -14.64
C ASN A 211 4.89 -14.40 -14.31
N VAL A 212 4.36 -13.23 -13.96
CA VAL A 212 5.17 -12.08 -13.49
C VAL A 212 5.96 -12.46 -12.24
N VAL A 213 5.32 -13.07 -11.23
CA VAL A 213 5.99 -13.52 -10.01
C VAL A 213 7.11 -14.52 -10.33
N SER A 214 6.83 -15.49 -11.21
CA SER A 214 7.83 -16.46 -11.67
C SER A 214 9.04 -15.78 -12.32
N ASP A 215 8.82 -14.79 -13.19
CA ASP A 215 9.90 -14.09 -13.87
C ASP A 215 10.71 -13.19 -12.94
N VAL A 216 10.07 -12.47 -12.01
CA VAL A 216 10.77 -11.70 -10.96
C VAL A 216 11.72 -12.62 -10.18
N ARG A 217 11.25 -13.82 -9.82
CA ARG A 217 12.04 -14.79 -9.07
C ARG A 217 13.20 -15.39 -9.87
N LYS A 218 13.01 -15.67 -11.17
CA LYS A 218 14.07 -16.18 -12.05
C LYS A 218 15.20 -15.18 -12.20
N VAL A 219 14.87 -13.90 -12.36
CA VAL A 219 15.87 -12.82 -12.53
C VAL A 219 16.54 -12.47 -11.20
N ASN A 220 15.79 -12.54 -10.09
CA ASN A 220 16.27 -12.31 -8.72
C ASN A 220 16.95 -10.93 -8.51
N ARG A 221 16.61 -9.93 -9.34
CA ARG A 221 17.07 -8.54 -9.19
C ARG A 221 16.25 -7.77 -8.15
N VAL A 222 14.94 -8.02 -8.12
CA VAL A 222 13.96 -7.34 -7.26
C VAL A 222 13.04 -8.34 -6.57
N ARG A 223 12.18 -7.84 -5.67
CA ARG A 223 11.25 -8.63 -4.89
C ARG A 223 9.80 -8.36 -5.25
N VAL A 224 8.95 -9.36 -5.04
CA VAL A 224 7.50 -9.27 -5.13
C VAL A 224 6.93 -8.97 -3.75
N ASN A 225 6.00 -8.03 -3.69
CA ASN A 225 5.34 -7.58 -2.48
C ASN A 225 3.84 -7.57 -2.71
N VAL A 226 3.08 -7.77 -1.64
CA VAL A 226 1.64 -7.97 -1.74
C VAL A 226 0.92 -7.42 -0.50
N PHE A 227 -0.36 -7.12 -0.68
CA PHE A 227 -1.30 -7.03 0.43
C PHE A 227 -1.91 -8.41 0.65
N SER A 228 -1.95 -8.88 1.90
CA SER A 228 -2.89 -9.93 2.28
C SER A 228 -4.31 -9.38 2.20
N THR A 229 -5.33 -10.26 2.24
CA THR A 229 -6.70 -9.77 2.18
C THR A 229 -7.08 -9.12 3.50
N LEU A 230 -7.59 -7.88 3.44
CA LEU A 230 -7.95 -7.07 4.60
C LEU A 230 -9.49 -6.99 4.79
N PRO A 231 -10.01 -6.95 6.03
CA PRO A 231 -9.33 -7.34 7.26
C PRO A 231 -8.97 -8.83 7.26
N ASP A 232 -7.74 -9.14 7.63
CA ASP A 232 -7.26 -10.50 7.87
C ASP A 232 -7.74 -10.96 9.25
N THR A 233 -8.52 -12.03 9.27
CA THR A 233 -9.12 -12.55 10.51
C THR A 233 -8.45 -13.83 11.00
N TYR A 234 -7.68 -14.51 10.13
CA TYR A 234 -6.97 -15.77 10.43
C TYR A 234 -5.98 -16.16 9.31
N GLU A 235 -4.66 -16.11 9.54
CA GLU A 235 -3.62 -16.55 8.57
C GLU A 235 -3.69 -15.83 7.19
N GLY A 236 -4.04 -14.55 7.19
CA GLY A 236 -4.29 -13.80 5.94
C GLY A 236 -5.64 -14.12 5.27
N ARG A 237 -6.45 -15.01 5.86
CA ARG A 237 -7.81 -15.28 5.37
C ARG A 237 -8.73 -14.12 5.68
N TYR A 238 -9.42 -13.70 4.64
CA TYR A 238 -10.58 -12.87 4.75
C TYR A 238 -11.83 -13.70 5.09
N ARG A 239 -12.53 -13.32 6.16
CA ARG A 239 -13.87 -13.83 6.49
C ARG A 239 -14.86 -12.67 6.50
N GLY A 240 -15.48 -12.36 5.36
CA GLY A 240 -16.47 -11.29 5.30
C GLY A 240 -17.28 -11.25 4.01
N ASN A 241 -18.19 -10.28 3.95
CA ASN A 241 -19.12 -10.02 2.84
C ASN A 241 -19.03 -8.57 2.34
N VAL A 242 -17.87 -7.91 2.52
CA VAL A 242 -17.61 -6.57 1.98
C VAL A 242 -17.05 -6.66 0.57
N ASN A 243 -17.51 -5.70 -0.23
CA ASN A 243 -17.31 -5.55 -1.67
C ASN A 243 -15.85 -5.17 -1.99
N ILE A 244 -14.89 -6.05 -1.66
CA ILE A 244 -13.48 -5.84 -1.97
C ILE A 244 -13.25 -6.33 -3.40
N ASN A 245 -13.39 -5.38 -4.34
CA ASN A 245 -12.95 -5.50 -5.74
C ASN A 245 -11.45 -5.83 -5.90
N GLN A 246 -10.71 -6.05 -4.81
CA GLN A 246 -9.26 -6.29 -4.83
C GLN A 246 -8.87 -7.76 -4.68
N CYS A 247 -9.65 -8.64 -4.02
CA CYS A 247 -9.18 -10.03 -3.80
C CYS A 247 -10.24 -11.14 -3.75
N CYS A 248 -11.51 -10.90 -3.40
CA CYS A 248 -12.37 -12.00 -2.94
C CYS A 248 -13.86 -11.82 -3.27
N ASN A 249 -14.27 -12.09 -4.51
CA ASN A 249 -15.69 -12.15 -4.89
C ASN A 249 -16.36 -13.50 -4.57
N ALA A 250 -15.74 -14.34 -3.71
CA ALA A 250 -16.25 -15.66 -3.35
C ALA A 250 -16.21 -15.86 -1.84
N VAL A 251 -17.20 -16.59 -1.31
CA VAL A 251 -17.34 -16.96 0.12
C VAL A 251 -16.09 -17.66 0.67
N PHE A 252 -15.28 -18.26 -0.21
CA PHE A 252 -13.95 -18.77 0.09
C PHE A 252 -13.00 -18.41 -1.07
N ASP A 253 -12.00 -17.57 -0.78
CA ASP A 253 -10.92 -17.23 -1.69
C ASP A 253 -9.59 -17.24 -0.93
N SER A 254 -8.72 -18.20 -1.25
CA SER A 254 -7.46 -18.43 -0.52
C SER A 254 -6.32 -17.55 -0.99
N ARG A 255 -6.54 -16.65 -1.97
CA ARG A 255 -5.46 -15.80 -2.51
C ARG A 255 -4.90 -14.80 -1.51
N GLY A 256 -5.63 -14.52 -0.43
CA GLY A 256 -5.15 -13.72 0.70
C GLY A 256 -4.29 -14.49 1.69
N ASP A 257 -4.43 -15.82 1.69
CA ASP A 257 -3.85 -16.68 2.71
C ASP A 257 -2.33 -16.65 2.59
N TRP A 258 -1.62 -16.53 3.71
CA TRP A 258 -0.17 -16.45 3.68
C TRP A 258 0.48 -17.66 3.02
N GLN A 259 -0.12 -18.86 3.15
CA GLN A 259 0.34 -20.05 2.43
C GLN A 259 0.27 -19.87 0.92
N TYR A 260 -0.84 -19.36 0.39
CA TYR A 260 -0.97 -19.10 -1.05
C TYR A 260 -0.03 -17.98 -1.48
N LEU A 261 0.10 -16.90 -0.71
CA LEU A 261 1.01 -15.81 -1.02
C LEU A 261 2.47 -16.30 -1.14
N LEU A 262 2.89 -17.25 -0.29
CA LEU A 262 4.24 -17.83 -0.34
C LEU A 262 4.39 -18.95 -1.38
N ASP A 263 3.32 -19.66 -1.71
CA ASP A 263 3.31 -20.78 -2.65
C ASP A 263 2.01 -20.88 -3.45
N PRO A 264 1.80 -19.97 -4.40
CA PRO A 264 0.56 -19.93 -5.16
C PRO A 264 0.43 -21.08 -6.17
N GLN A 265 1.51 -21.84 -6.37
CA GLN A 265 1.55 -23.04 -7.23
C GLN A 265 1.37 -24.34 -6.43
N ASN A 266 1.18 -24.25 -5.11
CA ASN A 266 1.02 -25.38 -4.20
C ASN A 266 2.10 -26.47 -4.39
N THR A 267 3.36 -26.02 -4.46
CA THR A 267 4.56 -26.88 -4.53
C THR A 267 4.97 -27.45 -3.17
N HIS A 268 4.38 -26.95 -2.09
CA HIS A 268 4.69 -27.22 -0.68
C HIS A 268 6.09 -26.77 -0.23
N THR A 269 6.77 -25.93 -1.00
CA THR A 269 8.11 -25.41 -0.67
C THR A 269 8.14 -23.96 -0.19
N LEU A 270 7.01 -23.23 -0.28
CA LEU A 270 6.88 -21.83 0.21
C LEU A 270 7.92 -20.85 -0.39
N ASP A 271 8.43 -21.18 -1.58
CA ASP A 271 9.49 -20.46 -2.27
C ASP A 271 9.12 -20.15 -3.73
N LYS A 272 7.83 -20.10 -4.07
CA LYS A 272 7.37 -19.83 -5.44
C LYS A 272 6.55 -18.56 -5.57
N GLY A 273 6.06 -18.03 -4.46
CA GLY A 273 5.33 -16.77 -4.39
C GLY A 273 6.19 -15.61 -3.93
N VAL A 274 5.64 -14.83 -3.01
CA VAL A 274 6.22 -13.63 -2.42
C VAL A 274 7.60 -13.90 -1.84
N ASN A 275 8.54 -12.98 -2.11
CA ASN A 275 9.89 -12.96 -1.56
C ASN A 275 10.33 -11.57 -1.09
N GLY A 276 9.43 -10.59 -1.12
CA GLY A 276 9.57 -9.30 -0.46
C GLY A 276 8.74 -9.26 0.82
N TYR A 277 7.96 -8.20 1.00
CA TYR A 277 7.10 -8.04 2.17
C TYR A 277 5.63 -8.40 1.89
N ILE A 278 4.90 -8.67 2.97
CA ILE A 278 3.45 -8.82 3.01
C ILE A 278 2.90 -7.72 3.92
N ILE A 279 1.94 -6.94 3.45
CA ILE A 279 1.19 -5.97 4.26
C ILE A 279 -0.08 -6.65 4.78
N THR A 280 -0.37 -6.51 6.08
CA THR A 280 -1.39 -7.28 6.83
C THR A 280 -1.86 -6.45 8.05
N ASP A 281 -3.11 -6.62 8.53
CA ASP A 281 -3.57 -5.97 9.77
C ASP A 281 -3.14 -6.75 11.03
N ASP A 282 -2.69 -8.02 10.89
CA ASP A 282 -2.15 -8.85 11.97
C ASP A 282 -0.65 -9.21 11.79
N PRO A 283 0.26 -8.22 11.92
CA PRO A 283 1.69 -8.44 11.70
C PRO A 283 2.33 -9.39 12.71
N ALA A 284 1.80 -9.47 13.94
CA ALA A 284 2.34 -10.33 14.98
C ALA A 284 2.12 -11.80 14.66
N THR A 285 0.90 -12.17 14.23
CA THR A 285 0.62 -13.55 13.82
C THR A 285 1.35 -13.90 12.53
N LEU A 286 1.53 -12.95 11.59
CA LEU A 286 2.34 -13.17 10.39
C LEU A 286 3.79 -13.48 10.75
N ASP A 287 4.38 -12.72 11.68
CA ASP A 287 5.75 -12.92 12.13
C ASP A 287 5.95 -14.33 12.74
N MET A 288 5.01 -14.75 13.60
CA MET A 288 4.98 -16.12 14.14
C MET A 288 4.87 -17.18 13.05
N TYR A 289 4.00 -16.96 12.06
CA TYR A 289 3.81 -17.89 10.95
C TYR A 289 5.09 -18.02 10.11
N LEU A 290 5.67 -16.89 9.70
CA LEU A 290 6.91 -16.85 8.90
C LEU A 290 8.06 -17.52 9.65
N SER A 291 8.13 -17.37 10.98
CA SER A 291 9.09 -18.10 11.79
C SER A 291 8.86 -19.61 11.79
N GLY A 292 7.61 -20.04 12.01
CA GLY A 292 7.23 -21.45 12.01
C GLY A 292 7.53 -22.17 10.70
N VAL A 293 7.49 -21.44 9.57
CA VAL A 293 7.84 -21.97 8.24
C VAL A 293 9.29 -21.69 7.81
N GLY A 294 10.15 -21.18 8.71
CA GLY A 294 11.57 -20.94 8.45
C GLY A 294 11.86 -19.83 7.43
N ARG A 295 10.91 -18.90 7.26
CA ARG A 295 10.99 -17.75 6.34
C ARG A 295 11.47 -16.48 7.05
N ARG A 296 11.48 -16.48 8.39
CA ARG A 296 11.95 -15.40 9.23
C ARG A 296 12.56 -15.96 10.51
N ASP A 297 13.64 -15.34 10.98
CA ASP A 297 14.25 -15.70 12.26
C ASP A 297 13.78 -14.72 13.33
N LEU A 298 13.25 -15.23 14.45
CA LEU A 298 12.79 -14.41 15.58
C LEU A 298 13.91 -14.10 16.57
N THR A 299 15.13 -14.61 16.34
CA THR A 299 16.23 -14.52 17.31
C THR A 299 17.10 -13.28 17.20
N ASN A 300 16.73 -12.29 16.38
CA ASN A 300 17.46 -11.01 16.25
C ASN A 300 16.63 -9.82 16.73
#